data_AF-A0A7J5Z6Z7-F1
#
_entry.id   AF-A0A7J5Z6Z7-F1
#
_cell.length_a   1.000
_cell.length_b   1.000
_cell.length_c   1.000
_cell.angle_alpha   90.00
_cell.angle_beta   90.00
_cell.angle_gamma   90.00
#
_symmetry.space_group_name_H-M   'P 1'
#
loop_
_entity.id
_entity.type
_entity.pdbx_description
1 polymer ?
#
loop_
_entity_poly.entity_id
_entity_poly.type
_entity_poly.pdbx_seq_one_letter_code
_entity_poly.pdbx_strand_id
1 'polypeptide(L)'
;MMVIANTVFSDEKNGSDVISTLSDVQLGAMLHDNASASGAFDKAAEKYSQVINRLGQEFENRFCDFGQLEPCVSFISNPFMQVDLTCIAEQLSATFNVDAGQVEIEILTLQNDLHLKAHQDAPNF
;
A
#
# COMPACT_ATOMS: atom_id res chain seq x y z
N MET A 1 -9.78 -62.78 -53.81
CA MET A 1 -11.01 -62.58 -53.00
C MET A 1 -10.53 -62.21 -51.60
N MET A 2 -10.34 -60.93 -51.26
CA MET A 2 -11.33 -59.91 -50.83
C MET A 2 -12.04 -60.35 -49.53
N VAL A 3 -11.47 -59.98 -48.36
CA VAL A 3 -11.92 -58.93 -47.39
C VAL A 3 -13.28 -59.34 -46.78
N ILE A 4 -13.47 -59.44 -45.46
CA ILE A 4 -13.75 -58.31 -44.57
C ILE A 4 -13.29 -58.59 -43.12
N ALA A 5 -12.32 -57.78 -42.65
CA ALA A 5 -12.20 -57.41 -41.25
C ALA A 5 -13.26 -56.34 -40.98
N ASN A 6 -14.27 -56.61 -40.15
CA ASN A 6 -15.10 -55.61 -39.48
C ASN A 6 -16.15 -56.33 -38.61
N THR A 7 -15.87 -56.51 -37.33
CA THR A 7 -16.91 -56.86 -36.34
C THR A 7 -16.81 -56.07 -35.03
N VAL A 8 -16.13 -54.91 -35.03
CA VAL A 8 -16.14 -54.00 -33.86
C VAL A 8 -16.96 -52.73 -34.10
N PHE A 9 -17.40 -52.44 -35.32
CA PHE A 9 -18.26 -51.28 -35.62
C PHE A 9 -19.31 -51.63 -36.68
N SER A 10 -20.34 -52.39 -36.30
CA SER A 10 -21.48 -52.70 -37.19
C SER A 10 -22.82 -52.28 -36.62
N ASP A 11 -22.85 -51.31 -35.71
CA ASP A 11 -24.08 -50.65 -35.30
C ASP A 11 -23.85 -49.13 -35.40
N GLU A 12 -24.17 -48.55 -36.56
CA GLU A 12 -23.96 -47.12 -36.86
C GLU A 12 -24.63 -46.21 -35.82
N LYS A 13 -25.68 -46.70 -35.15
CA LYS A 13 -26.35 -46.00 -34.06
C LYS A 13 -25.49 -45.94 -32.79
N ASN A 14 -24.84 -47.04 -32.44
CA ASN A 14 -24.07 -47.16 -31.20
C ASN A 14 -22.69 -46.46 -31.31
N GLY A 15 -22.08 -46.44 -32.51
CA GLY A 15 -20.83 -45.72 -32.74
C GLY A 15 -20.98 -44.20 -32.62
N SER A 16 -22.09 -43.65 -33.14
CA SER A 16 -22.40 -42.21 -33.04
C SER A 16 -22.63 -41.78 -31.58
N ASP A 17 -23.31 -42.61 -30.79
CA ASP A 17 -23.60 -42.33 -29.37
C ASP A 17 -22.33 -42.38 -28.49
N VAL A 18 -21.39 -43.27 -28.82
CA VAL A 18 -20.09 -43.33 -28.12
C VAL A 18 -19.20 -42.14 -28.49
N ILE A 19 -19.20 -41.71 -29.75
CA ILE A 19 -18.42 -40.53 -30.18
C ILE A 19 -18.99 -39.25 -29.56
N SER A 20 -20.32 -39.09 -29.51
CA SER A 20 -20.95 -37.91 -28.91
C SER A 20 -20.68 -37.83 -27.40
N THR A 21 -20.81 -38.93 -26.67
CA THR A 21 -20.52 -38.97 -25.23
C THR A 21 -19.05 -38.68 -24.91
N LEU A 22 -18.11 -39.19 -25.71
CA LEU A 22 -16.68 -38.83 -25.56
C LEU A 22 -16.42 -37.35 -25.87
N SER A 23 -17.08 -36.80 -26.88
CA SER A 23 -17.01 -35.38 -27.22
C SER A 23 -17.57 -34.49 -26.09
N ASP A 24 -18.69 -34.88 -25.49
CA ASP A 24 -19.33 -34.15 -24.39
C ASP A 24 -18.49 -34.18 -23.13
N VAL A 25 -17.87 -35.33 -22.81
CA VAL A 25 -16.93 -35.45 -21.68
C VAL A 25 -15.70 -34.56 -21.88
N GLN A 26 -15.15 -34.53 -23.09
CA GLN A 26 -13.99 -33.69 -23.40
C GLN A 26 -14.33 -32.20 -23.37
N LEU A 27 -15.51 -31.81 -23.88
CA LEU A 27 -16.01 -30.44 -23.80
C LEU A 27 -16.27 -30.01 -22.34
N GLY A 28 -16.85 -30.90 -21.53
CA GLY A 28 -17.05 -30.67 -20.10
C GLY A 28 -15.75 -30.47 -19.32
N ALA A 29 -14.72 -31.27 -19.60
CA ALA A 29 -13.40 -31.13 -19.00
C ALA A 29 -12.72 -29.79 -19.39
N MET A 30 -12.78 -29.41 -20.67
CA MET A 30 -12.22 -28.13 -21.13
C MET A 30 -12.92 -26.91 -20.53
N LEU A 31 -14.25 -26.96 -20.36
CA LEU A 31 -15.01 -25.89 -19.71
C LEU A 31 -14.66 -25.78 -18.22
N HIS A 32 -14.50 -26.91 -17.53
CA HIS A 32 -14.08 -26.95 -16.12
C HIS A 32 -12.67 -26.38 -15.91
N ASP A 33 -11.72 -26.74 -16.78
CA ASP A 33 -10.35 -26.23 -16.70
C ASP A 33 -10.30 -24.72 -16.98
N ASN A 34 -11.09 -24.24 -17.93
CA ASN A 34 -11.21 -22.81 -18.22
C ASN A 34 -11.86 -22.03 -17.07
N ALA A 35 -12.92 -22.57 -16.46
CA ALA A 35 -13.56 -21.96 -15.29
C ALA A 35 -12.61 -21.90 -14.08
N SER A 36 -11.80 -22.95 -13.88
CA SER A 36 -10.77 -23.01 -12.84
C SER A 36 -9.66 -21.99 -13.08
N ALA A 37 -9.21 -21.85 -14.34
CA ALA A 37 -8.22 -20.85 -14.73
C ALA A 37 -8.76 -19.40 -14.58
N SER A 38 -10.01 -19.16 -14.97
CA SER A 38 -10.69 -17.87 -14.77
C SER A 38 -10.77 -17.53 -13.28
N GLY A 39 -11.20 -18.46 -12.43
CA GLY A 39 -11.27 -18.25 -10.98
C GLY A 39 -9.90 -18.00 -10.35
N ALA A 40 -8.83 -18.63 -10.86
CA ALA A 40 -7.47 -18.36 -10.42
C ALA A 40 -6.99 -16.95 -10.82
N PHE A 41 -7.35 -16.50 -12.02
CA PHE A 41 -7.06 -15.15 -12.49
C PHE A 41 -7.81 -14.09 -11.69
N ASP A 42 -9.11 -14.28 -11.44
CA ASP A 42 -9.93 -13.37 -10.64
C ASP A 42 -9.37 -13.21 -9.22
N LYS A 43 -8.97 -14.33 -8.59
CA LYS A 43 -8.33 -14.33 -7.27
C LYS A 43 -6.97 -13.63 -7.28
N ALA A 44 -6.21 -13.73 -8.37
CA ALA A 44 -4.95 -13.01 -8.52
C ALA A 44 -5.19 -11.50 -8.67
N ALA A 45 -6.14 -11.11 -9.51
CA ALA A 45 -6.54 -9.72 -9.70
C ALA A 45 -7.04 -9.07 -8.41
N GLU A 46 -7.82 -9.80 -7.61
CA GLU A 46 -8.28 -9.34 -6.30
C GLU A 46 -7.10 -9.09 -5.34
N LYS A 47 -6.15 -10.03 -5.27
CA LYS A 47 -4.94 -9.87 -4.44
C LYS A 47 -4.11 -8.67 -4.86
N TYR A 48 -3.90 -8.47 -6.16
CA TYR A 48 -3.17 -7.29 -6.66
C TYR A 48 -3.91 -5.99 -6.32
N SER A 49 -5.23 -5.97 -6.48
CA SER A 49 -6.05 -4.81 -6.12
C SER A 49 -5.93 -4.48 -4.63
N GLN A 50 -5.97 -5.51 -3.76
CA GLN A 50 -5.76 -5.33 -2.32
C GLN A 50 -4.38 -4.74 -2.00
N VAL A 51 -3.32 -5.24 -2.63
CA VAL A 51 -1.95 -4.73 -2.42
C VAL A 51 -1.82 -3.29 -2.88
N ILE A 52 -2.35 -2.95 -4.07
CA ILE A 52 -2.29 -1.58 -4.61
C ILE A 52 -3.07 -0.62 -3.72
N ASN A 53 -4.27 -0.99 -3.28
CA ASN A 53 -5.08 -0.15 -2.39
C ASN A 53 -4.40 0.05 -1.04
N ARG A 54 -3.83 -1.01 -0.47
CA ARG A 54 -3.06 -0.92 0.77
C ARG A 54 -1.86 0.02 0.60
N LEU A 55 -1.10 -0.13 -0.48
CA LEU A 55 0.06 0.71 -0.75
C LEU A 55 -0.34 2.18 -0.93
N GLY A 56 -1.44 2.43 -1.65
CA GLY A 56 -2.00 3.77 -1.80
C GLY A 56 -2.35 4.40 -0.45
N GLN A 57 -2.98 3.65 0.45
CA GLN A 57 -3.28 4.13 1.80
C GLN A 57 -2.01 4.38 2.64
N GLU A 58 -1.02 3.51 2.55
CA GLU A 58 0.27 3.70 3.24
C GLU A 58 0.99 4.98 2.75
N PHE A 59 0.93 5.29 1.45
CA PHE A 59 1.43 6.56 0.93
C PHE A 59 0.67 7.75 1.47
N GLU A 60 -0.66 7.73 1.41
CA GLU A 60 -1.50 8.81 1.92
C GLU A 60 -1.20 9.10 3.40
N ASN A 61 -1.17 8.05 4.22
CA ASN A 61 -0.82 8.15 5.64
C ASN A 61 0.54 8.82 5.84
N ARG A 62 1.54 8.42 5.03
CA ARG A 62 2.89 9.00 5.11
C ARG A 62 2.96 10.45 4.64
N PHE A 63 2.09 10.87 3.72
CA PHE A 63 1.95 12.28 3.37
C PHE A 63 1.30 13.08 4.48
N CYS A 64 0.32 12.52 5.19
CA CYS A 64 -0.28 13.14 6.37
C CYS A 64 0.74 13.35 7.51
N ASP A 65 1.74 12.48 7.64
CA ASP A 65 2.82 12.65 8.63
C ASP A 65 3.62 13.95 8.42
N PHE A 66 3.69 14.50 7.20
CA PHE A 66 4.32 15.81 6.98
C PHE A 66 3.56 16.96 7.64
N GLY A 67 2.23 16.84 7.80
CA GLY A 67 1.44 17.79 8.57
C GLY A 67 1.85 17.80 10.04
N GLN A 68 2.22 16.64 10.59
CA GLN A 68 2.69 16.55 11.98
C GLN A 68 4.06 17.23 12.17
N LEU A 69 4.86 17.37 11.11
CA LEU A 69 6.16 18.05 11.16
C LEU A 69 6.04 19.58 11.00
N GLU A 70 4.87 20.12 10.67
CA GLU A 70 4.65 21.55 10.48
C GLU A 70 5.13 22.40 11.68
N PRO A 71 4.84 22.04 12.95
CA PRO A 71 5.31 22.82 14.09
C PRO A 71 6.84 22.87 14.19
N CYS A 72 7.52 21.74 13.89
CA CYS A 72 8.99 21.68 13.87
C CYS A 72 9.57 22.61 12.80
N VAL A 73 9.04 22.49 11.58
CA VAL A 73 9.53 23.24 10.41
C VAL A 73 9.31 24.74 10.63
N SER A 74 8.15 25.11 11.15
CA SER A 74 7.80 26.50 11.46
C SER A 74 8.78 27.10 12.47
N PHE A 75 9.06 26.38 13.54
CA PHE A 75 10.01 26.81 14.55
C PHE A 75 11.46 26.90 14.03
N ILE A 76 11.97 25.86 13.36
CA ILE A 76 13.34 25.85 12.81
C ILE A 76 13.54 26.96 11.78
N SER A 77 12.54 27.20 10.93
CA SER A 77 12.61 28.22 9.88
C SER A 77 12.60 29.64 10.45
N ASN A 78 11.98 29.82 11.61
CA ASN A 78 11.89 31.12 12.25
C ASN A 78 11.91 30.99 13.78
N PRO A 79 13.10 30.77 14.38
CA PRO A 79 13.24 30.44 15.78
C PRO A 79 12.89 31.59 16.73
N PHE A 80 12.76 32.81 16.21
CA PHE A 80 12.42 34.02 16.99
C PHE A 80 10.98 34.50 16.77
N MET A 81 10.10 33.68 16.16
CA MET A 81 8.69 34.06 16.06
C MET A 81 8.08 34.24 17.44
N GLN A 82 7.19 35.24 17.58
CA GLN A 82 6.26 35.31 18.70
C GLN A 82 5.19 34.23 18.50
N VAL A 83 5.56 33.01 18.82
CA VAL A 83 4.65 31.88 18.89
C VAL A 83 4.39 31.55 20.35
N ASP A 84 3.20 31.03 20.61
CA ASP A 84 2.88 30.45 21.91
C ASP A 84 3.76 29.22 22.11
N LEU A 85 4.80 29.40 22.93
CA LEU A 85 5.80 28.40 23.21
C LEU A 85 5.18 27.14 23.84
N THR A 86 4.20 27.33 24.73
CA THR A 86 3.48 26.23 25.36
C THR A 86 2.69 25.45 24.32
N CYS A 87 2.01 26.14 23.40
CA CYS A 87 1.29 25.50 22.30
C CYS A 87 2.21 24.66 21.39
N ILE A 88 3.37 25.20 21.00
CA ILE A 88 4.35 24.45 20.19
C ILE A 88 4.92 23.27 20.97
N ALA A 89 5.23 23.45 22.25
CA ALA A 89 5.75 22.38 23.10
C ALA A 89 4.74 21.23 23.25
N GLU A 90 3.44 21.53 23.42
CA GLU A 90 2.36 20.55 23.43
C GLU A 90 2.23 19.80 22.10
N GLN A 91 2.29 20.51 20.97
CA GLN A 91 2.22 19.91 19.64
C GLN A 91 3.40 18.97 19.36
N LEU A 92 4.61 19.38 19.71
CA LEU A 92 5.82 18.57 19.57
C LEU A 92 5.83 17.39 20.56
N SER A 93 5.39 17.62 21.78
CA SER A 93 5.19 16.57 22.80
C SER A 93 4.28 15.46 22.27
N ALA A 94 3.14 15.84 21.69
CA ALA A 94 2.19 14.89 21.12
C ALA A 94 2.78 14.13 19.91
N THR A 95 3.54 14.84 19.06
CA THR A 95 4.12 14.28 17.83
C THR A 95 5.25 13.29 18.12
N PHE A 96 6.14 13.60 19.06
CA PHE A 96 7.31 12.76 19.38
C PHE A 96 7.11 11.88 20.61
N ASN A 97 5.96 11.97 21.27
CA ASN A 97 5.66 11.27 22.53
C ASN A 97 6.73 11.52 23.60
N VAL A 98 7.04 12.80 23.81
CA VAL A 98 8.02 13.32 24.79
C VAL A 98 7.33 14.24 25.78
N ASP A 99 7.96 14.54 26.93
CA ASP A 99 7.38 15.43 27.93
C ASP A 99 7.33 16.88 27.45
N ALA A 100 6.16 17.51 27.51
CA ALA A 100 5.96 18.89 27.05
C ALA A 100 6.82 19.91 27.81
N GLY A 101 7.00 19.74 29.12
CA GLY A 101 7.82 20.64 29.93
C GLY A 101 9.30 20.56 29.55
N GLN A 102 9.81 19.35 29.25
CA GLN A 102 11.16 19.17 28.73
C GLN A 102 11.34 19.82 27.35
N VAL A 103 10.37 19.66 26.45
CA VAL A 103 10.41 20.29 25.12
C VAL A 103 10.43 21.81 25.24
N GLU A 104 9.60 22.39 26.10
CA GLU A 104 9.56 23.83 26.34
C GLU A 104 10.94 24.36 26.80
N ILE A 105 11.59 23.66 27.73
CA ILE A 105 12.93 24.01 28.21
C ILE A 105 13.97 23.93 27.09
N GLU A 106 13.94 22.88 26.25
CA GLU A 106 14.86 22.76 25.12
C GLU A 106 14.67 23.87 24.09
N ILE A 107 13.42 24.23 23.76
CA ILE A 107 13.13 25.33 22.85
C ILE A 107 13.70 26.64 23.38
N LEU A 108 13.48 26.96 24.65
CA LEU A 108 14.04 28.17 25.29
C LEU A 108 15.56 28.18 25.27
N THR A 109 16.17 27.03 25.59
CA THR A 109 17.63 26.88 25.58
C THR A 109 18.18 27.15 24.18
N LEU A 110 17.57 26.57 23.15
CA LEU A 110 17.97 26.77 21.77
C LEU A 110 17.77 28.21 21.30
N GLN A 111 16.64 28.83 21.62
CA GLN A 111 16.37 30.24 21.29
C GLN A 111 17.41 31.17 21.91
N ASN A 112 17.76 30.94 23.18
CA ASN A 112 18.80 31.71 23.87
C ASN A 112 20.17 31.52 23.21
N ASP A 113 20.56 30.28 22.90
CA ASP A 113 21.82 29.98 22.22
C ASP A 113 21.90 30.63 20.83
N LEU A 114 20.81 30.57 20.06
CA LEU A 114 20.71 31.22 18.76
C LEU A 114 20.78 32.74 18.89
N HIS A 115 20.13 33.33 19.89
CA HIS A 115 20.18 34.76 20.15
C HIS A 115 21.61 35.22 20.48
N LEU A 116 22.30 34.49 21.37
CA LEU A 116 23.68 34.77 21.74
C LEU A 116 24.61 34.68 20.52
N LYS A 117 24.49 33.62 19.72
CA LYS A 117 25.32 33.44 18.51
C LYS A 117 25.04 34.49 17.44
N ALA A 118 23.78 34.91 17.27
CA ALA A 118 23.43 35.94 16.30
C ALA A 118 24.02 37.32 16.65
N HIS A 119 24.28 37.60 17.93
CA HIS A 119 24.78 38.89 18.41
C HIS A 119 26.24 38.83 18.90
N GLN A 120 26.92 37.69 18.77
CA GLN A 120 28.32 37.52 19.19
C GLN A 120 29.30 38.41 18.40
N ASP A 121 29.00 38.69 17.12
CA ASP A 121 29.81 39.53 16.25
C ASP A 121 29.31 41.00 16.19
N ALA A 122 28.28 41.35 16.96
CA ALA A 122 27.83 42.73 17.01
C ALA A 122 28.93 43.58 17.67
N PRO A 123 29.47 44.61 16.99
CA PRO A 123 30.50 45.44 17.58
C PRO A 123 29.93 46.08 18.85
N ASN A 124 30.61 45.84 19.97
CA ASN A 124 30.33 46.53 21.23
C ASN A 124 30.44 48.03 20.95
N PHE A 125 29.31 48.73 20.88
CA PHE A 125 29.27 50.19 20.78
C PHE A 125 29.80 50.82 22.08
#